data_AF-A0A7W1P5P9-F1
#
_entry.id   AF-A0A7W1P5P9-F1
#
_cell.length_a   1.000
_cell.length_b   1.000
_cell.length_c   1.000
_cell.angle_alpha   90.00
_cell.angle_beta   90.00
_cell.angle_gamma   90.00
#
_symmetry.space_group_name_H-M   'P 1'
#
loop_
_entity.id
_entity.type
_entity.pdbx_description
1 polymer ?
#
loop_
_entity_poly.entity_id
_entity_poly.type
_entity_poly.pdbx_seq_one_letter_code
_entity_poly.pdbx_strand_id
1 'polypeptide(L)'
;MSVCGGPPQPPPATGHTTGRLVFCKKFQKELPGLDAPPWPGELGQRIYENISVEAWKLWEERMKMILNEYRLMPWQKEAQELVRKHMEDFFFGEGAALPPGYVPQQSK
;
A
#
# COMPACT_ATOMS: atom_id res chain seq x y z
N MET A 1 -38.44 20.40 -6.19
CA MET A 1 -38.31 19.65 -4.92
C MET A 1 -37.62 18.33 -5.21
N SER A 2 -36.38 18.23 -4.73
CA SER A 2 -35.59 17.03 -4.45
C SER A 2 -35.31 16.02 -5.57
N VAL A 3 -34.21 16.21 -6.29
CA VAL A 3 -33.44 15.07 -6.80
C VAL A 3 -32.45 14.67 -5.71
N CYS A 4 -32.76 13.55 -5.05
CA CYS A 4 -31.87 12.95 -4.05
C CYS A 4 -30.57 12.56 -4.74
N GLY A 5 -29.45 13.13 -4.29
CA GLY A 5 -28.12 12.76 -4.73
C GLY A 5 -27.87 11.28 -4.43
N GLY A 6 -27.55 10.52 -5.47
CA GLY A 6 -27.02 9.16 -5.31
C GLY A 6 -25.67 9.22 -4.58
N PRO A 7 -25.34 8.21 -3.75
CA PRO A 7 -24.03 8.14 -3.10
C PRO A 7 -22.92 8.11 -4.16
N PRO A 8 -21.78 8.79 -3.94
CA PRO A 8 -20.66 8.77 -4.87
C PRO A 8 -20.17 7.33 -5.02
N GLN A 9 -20.30 6.79 -6.24
CA GLN A 9 -19.73 5.48 -6.56
C GLN A 9 -18.19 5.60 -6.45
N PRO A 10 -17.51 4.69 -5.73
CA PRO A 10 -16.06 4.70 -5.70
C PRO A 10 -15.52 4.53 -7.13
N PRO A 11 -14.43 5.23 -7.50
CA PRO A 11 -13.93 5.24 -8.86
C PRO A 11 -13.56 3.83 -9.34
N PRO A 12 -13.64 3.56 -10.66
CA PRO A 12 -13.36 2.25 -11.21
C PRO A 12 -11.90 1.85 -10.94
N ALA A 13 -11.72 0.73 -10.23
CA ALA A 13 -10.44 0.15 -9.91
C ALA A 13 -9.71 -0.23 -11.22
N THR A 14 -8.68 0.54 -11.56
CA THR A 14 -7.80 0.28 -12.69
C THR A 14 -6.79 -0.80 -12.32
N GLY A 15 -6.91 -1.98 -12.95
CA GLY A 15 -5.74 -2.80 -13.31
C GLY A 15 -5.23 -3.90 -12.35
N HIS A 16 -6.10 -4.68 -11.70
CA HIS A 16 -5.70 -5.96 -11.07
C HIS A 16 -6.53 -7.12 -11.61
N THR A 17 -5.86 -8.13 -12.16
CA THR A 17 -6.49 -9.24 -12.91
C THR A 17 -7.34 -10.16 -12.03
N THR A 18 -7.15 -10.13 -10.71
CA THR A 18 -7.80 -11.08 -9.78
C THR A 18 -8.99 -10.51 -8.98
N GLY A 19 -9.43 -9.26 -9.22
CA GLY A 19 -10.68 -8.73 -8.64
C GLY A 19 -10.80 -8.75 -7.11
N ARG A 20 -9.72 -8.97 -6.36
CA ARG A 20 -9.74 -9.08 -4.91
C ARG A 20 -9.78 -7.71 -4.26
N LEU A 21 -10.79 -7.47 -3.44
CA LEU A 21 -10.86 -6.30 -2.56
C LEU A 21 -10.28 -6.67 -1.18
N VAL A 22 -9.49 -5.77 -0.61
CA VAL A 22 -8.96 -5.87 0.74
C VAL A 22 -9.24 -4.59 1.50
N PHE A 23 -9.50 -4.71 2.80
CA PHE A 23 -9.63 -3.55 3.66
C PHE A 23 -8.24 -2.98 3.96
N CYS A 24 -7.87 -1.91 3.24
CA CYS A 24 -6.53 -1.37 3.37
C CYS A 24 -6.35 -0.68 4.73
N LYS A 25 -5.49 -1.20 5.60
CA LYS A 25 -5.19 -0.59 6.91
C LYS A 25 -4.64 0.84 6.80
N LYS A 26 -3.86 1.11 5.76
CA LYS A 26 -3.25 2.43 5.50
C LYS A 26 -4.30 3.50 5.19
N PHE A 27 -5.29 3.15 4.37
CA PHE A 27 -6.31 4.07 3.87
C PHE A 27 -7.67 3.95 4.57
N GLN A 28 -7.84 2.92 5.41
CA GLN A 28 -9.08 2.57 6.09
C GLN A 28 -10.31 2.47 5.16
N LYS A 29 -10.10 1.99 3.94
CA LYS A 29 -11.14 1.80 2.91
C LYS A 29 -10.88 0.51 2.13
N GLU A 30 -11.93 -0.04 1.53
CA GLU A 30 -11.82 -1.18 0.62
C GLU A 30 -11.19 -0.76 -0.71
N LEU A 31 -10.12 -1.46 -1.08
CA LEU A 31 -9.34 -1.19 -2.29
C LEU A 31 -8.89 -2.50 -2.92
N PRO A 32 -8.49 -2.50 -4.20
CA PRO A 32 -7.89 -3.67 -4.83
C PRO A 32 -6.62 -4.10 -4.06
N GLY A 33 -6.61 -5.36 -3.63
CA GLY A 33 -5.47 -6.01 -2.98
C GLY A 33 -4.41 -6.45 -3.99
N LEU A 34 -3.22 -6.81 -3.49
CA LEU A 34 -2.17 -7.35 -4.33
C LEU A 34 -2.61 -8.68 -4.98
N ASP A 35 -2.08 -9.00 -6.16
CA ASP A 35 -2.33 -10.29 -6.80
C ASP A 35 -1.53 -11.44 -6.15
N ALA A 36 -0.39 -11.13 -5.53
CA ALA A 36 0.48 -12.08 -4.86
C ALA A 36 1.21 -11.44 -3.66
N PRO A 37 1.62 -12.23 -2.65
CA PRO A 37 2.40 -11.72 -1.53
C PRO A 37 3.79 -11.24 -2.02
N PRO A 38 4.16 -9.97 -1.73
CA PRO A 38 5.41 -9.40 -2.22
C PRO A 38 6.64 -9.86 -1.44
N TRP A 39 6.43 -10.45 -0.26
CA TRP A 39 7.51 -10.91 0.62
C TRP A 39 7.22 -12.34 1.08
N PRO A 40 8.23 -13.21 1.23
CA PRO A 40 8.04 -14.50 1.88
C PRO A 40 7.84 -14.35 3.39
N GLY A 41 7.03 -15.23 3.98
CA GLY A 41 6.78 -15.30 5.43
C GLY A 41 5.52 -14.56 5.89
N GLU A 42 5.32 -14.49 7.20
CA GLU A 42 4.08 -13.96 7.80
C GLU A 42 3.84 -12.48 7.47
N LEU A 43 4.91 -11.70 7.35
CA LEU A 43 4.81 -10.28 7.02
C LEU A 43 4.22 -10.07 5.62
N GLY A 44 4.68 -10.84 4.63
CA GLY A 44 4.14 -10.75 3.26
C GLY A 44 2.70 -11.21 3.16
N GLN A 45 2.33 -12.23 3.94
CA GLN A 45 0.95 -12.67 4.08
C GLN A 45 0.06 -11.56 4.69
N ARG A 46 0.51 -10.91 5.78
CA ARG A 46 -0.20 -9.77 6.39
C ARG A 46 -0.38 -8.62 5.40
N ILE A 47 0.65 -8.30 4.63
CA ILE A 47 0.60 -7.24 3.61
C ILE A 47 -0.43 -7.61 2.54
N TYR A 48 -0.35 -8.82 2.01
CA TYR A 48 -1.29 -9.34 1.01
C TYR A 48 -2.75 -9.27 1.48
N GLU A 49 -3.02 -9.47 2.77
CA GLU A 49 -4.38 -9.45 3.33
C GLU A 49 -4.88 -8.06 3.76
N ASN A 50 -3.98 -7.15 4.17
CA ASN A 50 -4.36 -5.88 4.80
C ASN A 50 -3.97 -4.64 3.97
N ILE A 51 -3.21 -4.79 2.89
CA ILE A 51 -2.63 -3.69 2.12
C ILE A 51 -3.11 -3.75 0.68
N SER A 52 -3.55 -2.60 0.17
CA SER A 52 -3.97 -2.47 -1.22
C SER A 52 -2.78 -2.21 -2.14
N VAL A 53 -3.00 -2.39 -3.44
CA VAL A 53 -1.97 -2.10 -4.44
C VAL A 53 -1.64 -0.61 -4.45
N GLU A 54 -2.63 0.26 -4.24
CA GLU A 54 -2.40 1.69 -4.09
C GLU A 54 -1.44 2.01 -2.93
N ALA A 55 -1.62 1.34 -1.78
CA ALA A 55 -0.74 1.48 -0.63
C ALA A 55 0.65 0.85 -0.88
N TRP A 56 0.70 -0.23 -1.64
CA TRP A 56 1.94 -0.88 -2.03
C TRP A 56 2.80 0.02 -2.93
N LYS A 57 2.20 0.70 -3.92
CA LYS A 57 2.92 1.65 -4.78
C LYS A 57 3.60 2.76 -3.99
N LEU A 58 2.90 3.33 -3.00
CA LEU A 58 3.47 4.33 -2.09
C LEU A 58 4.69 3.78 -1.32
N TRP A 59 4.61 2.52 -0.91
CA TRP A 59 5.71 1.85 -0.24
C TRP A 59 6.91 1.60 -1.18
N GLU A 60 6.68 1.24 -2.44
CA GLU A 60 7.78 1.08 -3.41
C GLU A 60 8.57 2.37 -3.62
N GLU A 61 7.89 3.52 -3.65
CA GLU A 61 8.56 4.83 -3.74
C GLU A 61 9.36 5.15 -2.48
N ARG A 62 8.78 4.87 -1.30
CA ARG A 62 9.47 5.01 -0.01
C ARG A 62 10.69 4.09 0.08
N MET A 63 10.57 2.85 -0.36
CA MET A 63 11.66 1.87 -0.39
C MET A 63 12.81 2.36 -1.27
N LYS A 64 12.52 2.89 -2.47
CA LYS A 64 13.55 3.49 -3.35
C LYS A 64 14.27 4.65 -2.68
N MET A 65 13.53 5.54 -2.00
CA MET A 65 14.11 6.66 -1.25
C MET A 65 15.05 6.16 -0.14
N ILE A 66 14.62 5.17 0.64
CA ILE A 66 15.44 4.56 1.70
C ILE A 66 16.70 3.92 1.12
N LEU A 67 16.59 3.10 0.07
CA LEU A 67 17.76 2.46 -0.55
C LEU A 67 18.76 3.49 -1.09
N ASN A 68 18.28 4.57 -1.70
CA ASN A 68 19.12 5.64 -2.22
C ASN A 68 19.80 6.44 -1.10
N GLU A 69 19.08 6.76 -0.03
CA GLU A 69 19.59 7.55 1.11
C GLU A 69 20.68 6.78 1.87
N TYR A 70 20.46 5.49 2.13
CA TYR A 70 21.43 4.63 2.78
C TYR A 70 22.49 4.06 1.81
N ARG A 71 22.38 4.35 0.51
CA ARG A 71 23.23 3.80 -0.57
C ARG A 71 23.33 2.26 -0.52
N LEU A 72 22.22 1.61 -0.19
CA LEU A 72 22.12 0.17 -0.06
C LEU A 72 21.55 -0.45 -1.33
N MET A 73 21.96 -1.69 -1.61
CA MET A 73 21.45 -2.46 -2.75
C MET A 73 20.40 -3.47 -2.28
N PRO A 74 19.29 -3.67 -3.02
CA PRO A 74 18.14 -4.44 -2.55
C PRO A 74 18.41 -5.92 -2.25
N TRP A 75 19.51 -6.48 -2.78
CA TRP A 75 19.95 -7.85 -2.49
C TRP A 75 20.84 -7.98 -1.26
N GLN A 76 21.29 -6.87 -0.66
CA GLN A 76 22.09 -6.92 0.57
C GLN A 76 21.19 -7.27 1.75
N LYS A 77 21.69 -8.14 2.64
CA LYS A 77 20.95 -8.54 3.85
C LYS A 77 20.58 -7.34 4.73
N GLU A 78 21.50 -6.38 4.87
CA GLU A 78 21.27 -5.15 5.62
C GLU A 78 20.12 -4.32 5.03
N ALA A 79 20.08 -4.19 3.70
CA ALA A 79 18.99 -3.53 3.00
C ALA A 79 17.65 -4.23 3.24
N GLN A 80 17.62 -5.57 3.16
CA GLN A 80 16.40 -6.34 3.39
C GLN A 80 15.86 -6.19 4.82
N GLU A 81 16.73 -6.22 5.83
CA GLU A 81 16.33 -6.03 7.23
C GLU A 81 15.84 -4.60 7.48
N LEU A 82 16.52 -3.60 6.91
CA LEU A 82 16.16 -2.19 7.03
C LEU A 82 14.83 -1.89 6.33
N VAL A 83 14.66 -2.36 5.09
CA VAL A 83 13.42 -2.28 4.33
C VAL A 83 12.30 -2.98 5.08
N ARG A 84 12.52 -4.18 5.64
CA ARG A 84 11.52 -4.89 6.45
C ARG A 84 11.05 -4.06 7.64
N LYS A 85 11.99 -3.49 8.41
CA LYS A 85 11.67 -2.67 9.58
C LYS A 85 10.86 -1.43 9.19
N HIS A 86 11.29 -0.71 8.16
CA HIS A 86 10.56 0.45 7.66
C HIS A 86 9.20 0.08 7.06
N MET A 87 9.05 -1.12 6.49
CA MET A 87 7.79 -1.59 5.91
C MET A 87 6.76 -1.83 7.00
N GLU A 88 7.18 -2.52 8.06
CA GLU A 88 6.33 -2.79 9.22
C GLU A 88 5.90 -1.48 9.88
N ASP A 89 6.83 -0.55 10.07
CA ASP A 89 6.52 0.79 10.59
C ASP A 89 5.57 1.58 9.65
N PHE A 90 5.81 1.55 8.34
CA PHE A 90 5.02 2.30 7.37
C PHE A 90 3.57 1.82 7.28
N PHE A 91 3.33 0.51 7.39
CA PHE A 91 2.00 -0.08 7.25
C PHE A 91 1.30 -0.39 8.57
N PHE A 92 2.05 -0.64 9.64
CA PHE A 92 1.54 -1.10 10.94
C PHE A 92 2.06 -0.29 12.13
N GLY A 93 2.99 0.65 11.93
CA GLY A 93 3.51 1.54 12.97
C GLY A 93 2.61 2.75 13.25
N GLU A 94 3.12 3.69 14.05
CA GLU A 94 2.37 4.86 14.55
C GLU A 94 1.90 5.82 13.43
N GLY A 95 2.54 5.79 12.25
CA GLY A 95 2.17 6.56 11.06
C GLY A 95 1.36 5.79 10.02
N ALA A 96 0.84 4.60 10.36
CA ALA A 96 0.12 3.74 9.42
C ALA A 96 -1.16 4.38 8.88
N ALA A 97 -1.94 5.06 9.72
CA ALA A 97 -3.18 5.70 9.27
C ALA A 97 -2.88 7.01 8.51
N LEU A 98 -3.18 7.05 7.22
CA LEU A 98 -3.23 8.32 6.49
C LEU A 98 -4.48 9.11 6.87
N PRO A 99 -4.44 10.45 6.89
CA PRO A 99 -5.61 11.26 7.15
C PRO A 99 -6.71 10.98 6.11
N PRO A 100 -8.00 11.06 6.52
CA PRO A 100 -9.13 10.82 5.64
C PRO A 100 -9.13 11.88 4.53
N GLY A 101 -8.69 11.50 3.32
CA GLY A 101 -8.57 12.40 2.18
C GLY A 101 -7.25 12.34 1.41
N TYR A 102 -6.29 11.47 1.79
CA TYR A 102 -5.07 11.30 0.99
C TYR A 102 -5.41 10.69 -0.38
N VAL A 103 -5.26 11.50 -1.43
CA VAL A 103 -5.35 11.08 -2.83
C VAL A 103 -3.90 10.94 -3.34
N PRO A 104 -3.37 9.71 -3.53
CA PRO A 104 -2.07 9.55 -4.13
C PRO A 104 -2.13 10.11 -5.56
N GLN A 105 -1.23 11.04 -5.89
CA GLN A 105 -1.10 11.52 -7.26
C GLN A 105 -0.59 10.35 -8.10
N GLN A 106 -1.46 9.76 -8.92
CA GLN A 106 -1.06 8.81 -9.95
C GLN A 106 -0.09 9.54 -10.88
N SER A 107 1.21 9.27 -10.72
CA SER A 107 2.19 9.70 -11.72
C SER A 107 1.88 8.98 -13.02
N LYS A 108 1.75 9.82 -14.05
CA LYS A 108 1.24 9.55 -15.40
C LYS A 108 2.20 8.69 -16.22
#